data_AF-A0AAV5EMJ0-F1
#
_entry.id   AF-A0AAV5EMJ0-F1
#
_cell.length_a   1.000
_cell.length_b   1.000
_cell.length_c   1.000
_cell.angle_alpha   90.00
_cell.angle_beta   90.00
_cell.angle_gamma   90.00
#
_symmetry.space_group_name_H-M   'P 1'
#
loop_
_entity.id
_entity.type
_entity.pdbx_description
1 polymer ?
#
loop_
_entity_poly.entity_id
_entity_poly.type
_entity_poly.pdbx_seq_one_letter_code
_entity_poly.pdbx_strand_id
1 'polypeptide(L)'
;MHDRVLTAENMQKKNWDCDPNCQFCLVAPETIAHLLSKCNYTEAVWNEIAYYWDLPSYLELHDLQRPFDWMKQITEQGTKKEK
;
A
#
# COMPACT_ATOMS: atom_id res chain seq x y z
N MET A 1 1.95 4.45 -23.58
CA MET A 1 2.01 4.92 -22.19
C MET A 1 2.25 3.68 -21.33
N HIS A 2 3.38 3.60 -20.63
CA HIS A 2 3.73 2.44 -19.82
C HIS A 2 2.98 2.55 -18.47
N ASP A 3 1.68 2.24 -18.46
CA ASP A 3 0.78 2.40 -17.30
C ASP A 3 1.01 1.38 -16.17
N ARG A 4 2.22 0.81 -16.06
CA ARG A 4 2.54 -0.17 -15.02
C ARG A 4 3.83 0.23 -14.34
N VAL A 5 3.74 0.38 -13.02
CA VAL A 5 4.89 0.59 -12.14
C VAL A 5 5.90 -0.54 -12.38
N LEU A 6 7.15 -0.18 -12.67
CA LEU A 6 8.26 -1.13 -12.80
C LEU A 6 8.73 -1.60 -11.42
N THR A 7 7.87 -2.29 -10.70
CA THR A 7 8.29 -3.00 -9.48
C THR A 7 9.33 -4.06 -9.83
N ALA A 8 10.19 -4.46 -8.88
CA ALA A 8 11.14 -5.55 -9.13
C ALA A 8 10.46 -6.81 -9.68
N GLU A 9 9.26 -7.15 -9.18
CA GLU A 9 8.42 -8.20 -9.75
C GLU A 9 8.15 -8.05 -11.26
N ASN A 10 7.86 -6.84 -11.73
CA ASN A 10 7.59 -6.56 -13.15
C ASN A 10 8.87 -6.47 -13.98
N MET A 11 10.00 -6.07 -13.38
CA MET A 11 11.31 -6.07 -14.03
C MET A 11 11.81 -7.51 -14.26
N GLN A 12 11.63 -8.39 -13.28
CA GLN A 12 11.97 -9.81 -13.40
C GLN A 12 11.17 -10.52 -14.50
N LYS A 13 9.87 -10.22 -14.65
CA LYS A 13 9.05 -10.75 -15.77
C LYS A 13 9.58 -10.35 -17.15
N LYS A 14 10.38 -9.28 -17.23
CA LYS A 14 11.03 -8.80 -18.45
C LYS A 14 12.49 -9.28 -18.57
N ASN A 15 12.93 -10.15 -17.66
CA ASN A 15 14.28 -10.68 -17.60
C ASN A 15 15.36 -9.57 -17.45
N TRP A 16 15.00 -8.48 -16.77
CA TRP A 16 15.92 -7.39 -16.43
C TRP A 16 16.64 -7.69 -15.12
N ASP A 17 17.91 -7.31 -15.05
CA ASP A 17 18.70 -7.43 -13.83
C ASP A 17 18.23 -6.37 -12.82
N CYS A 18 17.74 -6.82 -11.67
CA CYS A 18 17.23 -5.97 -10.61
C CYS A 18 17.30 -6.70 -9.26
N ASP A 19 17.44 -5.94 -8.17
CA ASP A 19 17.30 -6.50 -6.82
C ASP A 19 15.84 -6.93 -6.59
N PRO A 20 15.57 -8.23 -6.30
CA PRO A 20 14.22 -8.69 -5.99
C PRO A 20 13.61 -8.03 -4.76
N ASN A 21 14.42 -7.51 -3.85
CA ASN A 21 13.98 -7.06 -2.55
C ASN A 21 13.47 -5.62 -2.57
N CYS A 22 12.46 -5.36 -1.75
CA CYS A 22 11.96 -4.02 -1.50
C CYS A 22 13.06 -3.16 -0.91
N GLN A 23 13.40 -2.06 -1.58
CA GLN A 23 14.48 -1.16 -1.16
C GLN A 23 14.17 -0.38 0.12
N PHE A 24 12.91 -0.39 0.57
CA PHE A 24 12.50 0.24 1.83
C PHE A 24 12.74 -0.68 3.01
N CYS A 25 12.15 -1.89 2.99
CA CYS A 25 12.20 -2.79 4.14
C CYS A 25 13.36 -3.79 4.09
N LEU A 26 13.92 -4.08 2.92
CA LEU A 26 15.02 -5.04 2.67
C LEU A 26 14.77 -6.48 3.16
N VAL A 27 13.56 -6.81 3.59
CA VAL A 27 13.20 -8.12 4.18
C VAL A 27 12.25 -8.94 3.31
N ALA A 28 11.61 -8.33 2.32
CA ALA A 28 10.60 -8.98 1.48
C ALA A 28 10.75 -8.57 0.00
N PRO A 29 10.28 -9.40 -0.95
CA PRO A 29 10.30 -9.06 -2.36
C PRO A 29 9.48 -7.81 -2.70
N GLU A 30 9.98 -7.00 -3.63
CA GLU A 30 9.28 -5.82 -4.12
C GLU A 30 8.18 -6.19 -5.10
N THR A 31 6.95 -6.19 -4.59
CA THR A 31 5.72 -6.36 -5.37
C THR A 31 4.85 -5.12 -5.23
N ILE A 32 3.91 -4.91 -6.16
CA ILE A 32 2.95 -3.79 -6.06
C ILE A 32 2.18 -3.87 -4.73
N ALA A 33 1.74 -5.08 -4.35
CA ALA A 33 1.05 -5.30 -3.09
C ALA A 33 1.95 -4.94 -1.90
N HIS A 34 3.23 -5.32 -1.92
CA HIS A 34 4.14 -4.96 -0.85
C HIS A 34 4.34 -3.45 -0.73
N LEU A 35 4.63 -2.76 -1.84
CA LEU A 35 4.85 -1.31 -1.87
C LEU A 35 3.63 -0.49 -1.45
N LEU A 36 2.42 -0.95 -1.74
CA LEU A 36 1.19 -0.21 -1.41
C LEU A 36 0.57 -0.60 -0.07
N SER A 37 0.89 -1.78 0.47
CA SER A 37 0.13 -2.35 1.61
C SER A 37 0.89 -3.14 2.65
N LYS A 38 1.97 -3.84 2.29
CA LYS A 38 2.62 -4.80 3.20
C LYS A 38 3.98 -4.33 3.71
N CYS A 39 4.50 -3.23 3.18
CA CYS A 39 5.75 -2.66 3.65
C CYS A 39 5.51 -1.85 4.91
N ASN A 40 6.31 -2.08 5.95
CA ASN A 40 6.25 -1.33 7.21
C ASN A 40 6.42 0.19 7.00
N TYR A 41 7.20 0.59 5.98
CA TYR A 41 7.34 2.00 5.61
C TYR A 41 6.04 2.57 5.03
N THR A 42 5.35 1.79 4.20
CA THR A 42 4.07 2.20 3.62
C THR A 42 2.98 2.27 4.69
N GLU A 43 2.99 1.35 5.65
CA GLU A 43 2.12 1.41 6.82
C GLU A 43 2.34 2.69 7.64
N ALA A 44 3.59 3.09 7.89
CA ALA A 44 3.87 4.36 8.55
C ALA A 44 3.29 5.55 7.77
N VAL A 45 3.46 5.59 6.45
CA VAL A 45 2.89 6.64 5.59
C VAL A 45 1.36 6.69 5.67
N TRP A 46 0.69 5.52 5.65
CA TRP A 46 -0.77 5.48 5.77
C TRP A 46 -1.27 5.93 7.14
N ASN A 47 -0.56 5.61 8.22
CA ASN A 47 -0.88 6.11 9.55
C ASN A 47 -0.74 7.63 9.64
N GLU A 48 0.32 8.21 9.06
CA GLU A 48 0.48 9.65 8.98
C GLU A 48 -0.67 10.29 8.19
N ILE A 49 -1.00 9.77 7.01
CA ILE A 49 -2.14 10.27 6.22
C ILE A 49 -3.43 10.16 7.03
N ALA A 50 -3.68 9.04 7.69
CA ALA A 50 -4.89 8.87 8.51
C ALA A 50 -4.95 9.92 9.63
N TYR A 51 -3.83 10.14 10.33
CA TYR A 51 -3.69 11.15 11.36
C TYR A 51 -3.98 12.57 10.84
N TYR A 52 -3.37 12.95 9.71
CA TYR A 52 -3.56 14.28 9.12
C TYR A 52 -5.01 14.55 8.69
N TRP A 53 -5.76 13.50 8.36
CA TRP A 53 -7.11 13.61 7.82
C TRP A 53 -8.21 13.19 8.80
N ASP A 54 -7.86 12.99 10.08
CA ASP A 54 -8.78 12.52 11.13
C ASP A 54 -9.53 11.22 10.76
N LEU A 55 -8.79 10.30 10.13
CA LEU A 55 -9.28 8.98 9.72
C LEU A 55 -8.85 7.92 10.75
N PRO A 56 -9.57 6.79 10.86
CA PRO A 56 -9.16 5.68 11.70
C PRO A 56 -7.77 5.16 11.32
N SER A 57 -6.93 4.94 12.34
CA SER A 57 -5.55 4.51 12.13
C SER A 57 -5.47 3.17 11.41
N TYR A 58 -4.43 3.01 10.59
CA TYR A 58 -4.20 1.79 9.82
C TYR A 58 -3.93 0.58 10.73
N LEU A 59 -3.36 0.81 11.91
CA LEU A 59 -2.97 -0.21 12.89
C LEU A 59 -4.13 -0.85 13.66
N GLU A 60 -5.32 -0.24 13.68
CA GLU A 60 -6.49 -0.82 14.37
C GLU A 60 -7.11 -2.02 13.60
N LEU A 61 -6.66 -2.29 12.37
CA LEU A 61 -7.16 -3.37 11.51
C LEU A 61 -6.22 -4.58 11.54
N HIS A 62 -6.27 -5.31 12.65
CA HIS A 62 -5.27 -6.32 13.00
C HIS A 62 -5.41 -7.70 12.32
N ASP A 63 -6.25 -7.86 11.28
CA ASP A 63 -6.36 -9.15 10.60
C ASP A 63 -6.52 -9.06 9.07
N LEU A 64 -5.40 -9.39 8.42
CA LEU A 64 -5.21 -9.96 7.08
C LEU A 64 -5.94 -9.31 5.90
N GLN A 65 -5.11 -8.71 5.04
CA GLN A 65 -5.42 -8.08 3.76
C GLN A 65 -6.23 -6.78 3.92
N ARG A 66 -5.88 -5.79 3.09
CA ARG A 66 -6.78 -4.75 2.54
C ARG A 66 -6.60 -3.31 3.09
N PRO A 67 -5.50 -2.59 2.79
CA PRO A 67 -5.65 -1.14 2.55
C PRO A 67 -6.74 -0.86 1.53
N PHE A 68 -7.00 -1.78 0.59
CA PHE A 68 -8.16 -1.72 -0.29
C PHE A 68 -9.50 -1.65 0.46
N ASP A 69 -9.63 -2.28 1.63
CA ASP A 69 -10.88 -2.32 2.37
C ASP A 69 -10.97 -1.21 3.37
N TRP A 70 -9.85 -0.80 3.96
CA TRP A 70 -9.78 0.48 4.68
C TRP A 70 -10.14 1.64 3.74
N MET A 71 -9.52 1.71 2.56
CA MET A 71 -9.86 2.68 1.51
C MET A 71 -11.33 2.56 1.11
N LYS A 72 -11.84 1.34 0.86
CA LYS A 72 -13.25 1.12 0.52
C LYS A 72 -14.17 1.63 1.63
N GLN A 73 -13.90 1.28 2.88
CA GLN A 73 -14.69 1.73 4.04
C GLN A 73 -14.68 3.25 4.17
N ILE A 74 -13.55 3.92 3.98
CA ILE A 74 -13.47 5.39 4.03
C ILE A 74 -14.26 6.01 2.88
N THR A 75 -14.14 5.48 1.66
CA THR A 75 -14.92 6.00 0.52
C THR A 75 -16.43 5.83 0.72
N GLU A 76 -16.87 4.73 1.32
CA GLU A 76 -18.28 4.49 1.63
C GLU A 76 -18.79 5.38 2.77
N GLN A 77 -17.94 5.70 3.76
CA GLN A 77 -18.28 6.60 4.87
C GLN A 77 -18.35 8.07 4.44
N GLY A 78 -17.49 8.52 3.51
CA GLY A 78 -17.52 9.88 2.97
C GLY A 78 -18.84 10.24 2.28
N THR A 79 -19.49 9.28 1.61
CA THR A 79 -20.79 9.51 0.93
C THR A 79 -21.98 9.68 1.86
N LYS A 80 -21.86 9.33 3.15
CA LYS A 80 -22.99 9.41 4.11
C LYS A 80 -23.08 10.74 4.86
N LYS A 81 -22.07 11.61 4.77
CA LYS A 81 -22.05 12.92 5.44
C LYS A 81 -22.66 14.06 4.61
N GLU A 82 -23.14 13.78 3.39
CA GLU A 82 -23.89 14.73 2.55
C GLU A 82 -25.40 14.41 2.57
N LYS A 83 -26.04 14.49 3.75
CA LYS A 83 -27.50 14.63 3.88
C LYS A 83 -27.87 15.39 5.15
#